data_AF-A0A6D0ID57-F1
#
_entry.id   AF-A0A6D0ID57-F1
#
_cell.length_a   1.000
_cell.length_b   1.000
_cell.length_c   1.000
_cell.angle_alpha   90.00
_cell.angle_beta   90.00
_cell.angle_gamma   90.00
#
_symmetry.space_group_name_H-M   'P 1'
#
loop_
_entity.id
_entity.type
_entity.pdbx_description
1 polymer ?
#
loop_
_entity_poly.entity_id
_entity_poly.type
_entity_poly.pdbx_seq_one_letter_code
_entity_poly.pdbx_strand_id
1 'polypeptide(L)' 'MKKIGVILSGCGVYDGSEIHEAVLTLLAISRSGAQAVCFAPDKQQVDVINHLTGEAMTETR' A
#
# COMPACT_ATOMS: atom_id res chain seq x y z
N MET A 1 18.49 15.19 -5.97
CA MET A 1 17.79 14.19 -5.13
C MET A 1 17.09 13.21 -6.04
N LYS A 2 17.33 11.90 -5.91
CA LYS A 2 16.63 10.89 -6.74
C LYS A 2 15.16 10.80 -6.30
N LYS A 3 14.25 10.69 -7.27
CA LYS A 3 12.82 10.44 -7.02
C LYS A 3 12.49 9.00 -7.39
N ILE A 4 11.89 8.26 -6.47
CA ILE A 4 11.59 6.84 -6.60
C ILE A 4 10.09 6.66 -6.62
N GLY A 5 9.55 6.16 -7.74
CA GLY A 5 8.14 5.79 -7.84
C GLY A 5 7.86 4.55 -6.99
N VAL A 6 6.84 4.60 -6.15
CA VAL A 6 6.35 3.46 -5.36
C VAL A 6 4.90 3.21 -5.72
N ILE A 7 4.60 2.03 -6.25
CA ILE A 7 3.24 1.65 -6.65
C ILE A 7 2.58 0.92 -5.49
N LEU A 8 1.42 1.42 -5.05
CA LEU A 8 0.59 0.86 -4.00
C LEU A 8 -0.71 0.30 -4.60
N SER A 9 -1.35 -0.59 -3.84
CA SER A 9 -2.54 -1.35 -4.24
C SER A 9 -3.70 -1.25 -3.23
N GLY A 10 -3.56 -0.49 -2.16
CA GLY A 10 -4.50 -0.40 -1.04
C GLY A 10 -3.74 -0.28 0.29
N CYS A 11 -4.38 -0.61 1.42
CA CYS A 11 -3.78 -0.45 2.76
C CYS A 11 -4.13 -1.64 3.67
N GLY A 12 -3.50 -2.78 3.43
CA GLY A 12 -3.83 -4.04 4.09
C GLY A 12 -3.27 -5.23 3.32
N VAL A 13 -2.79 -6.25 4.02
CA VAL A 13 -2.14 -7.42 3.38
C VAL A 13 -3.12 -8.27 2.56
N TYR A 14 -4.40 -8.27 2.94
CA TYR A 14 -5.40 -9.13 2.28
C TYR A 14 -6.08 -8.47 1.08
N ASP A 15 -6.16 -7.14 1.05
CA ASP A 15 -6.91 -6.39 0.03
C ASP A 15 -6.13 -5.22 -0.59
N GLY A 16 -4.85 -5.04 -0.22
CA GLY A 16 -4.04 -3.91 -0.67
C GLY A 16 -2.54 -4.17 -0.61
N SER A 17 -1.78 -3.15 -0.23
CA SER A 17 -0.35 -3.29 0.00
C SER A 17 -0.10 -3.74 1.44
N GLU A 18 0.84 -4.67 1.63
CA GLU A 18 1.31 -5.06 2.95
C GLU A 18 1.96 -3.82 3.62
N ILE A 19 1.46 -3.46 4.80
CA ILE A 19 1.72 -2.18 5.42
C ILE A 19 3.17 -2.10 5.91
N HIS A 20 3.71 -3.19 6.46
CA HIS A 20 5.09 -3.19 6.96
C HIS A 20 6.11 -3.07 5.83
N GLU A 21 5.94 -3.80 4.74
CA GLU A 21 6.77 -3.77 3.53
C GLU A 21 6.72 -2.39 2.89
N ALA A 22 5.53 -1.81 2.76
CA ALA A 22 5.37 -0.45 2.23
C ALA A 22 6.13 0.57 3.10
N VAL A 23 5.94 0.52 4.43
CA VAL A 23 6.63 1.42 5.37
C VAL A 23 8.14 1.21 5.35
N LEU A 24 8.62 -0.03 5.37
CA LEU A 24 10.05 -0.34 5.35
C LEU A 24 10.70 0.06 4.01
N THR A 25 9.98 -0.06 2.91
CA THR A 25 10.41 0.43 1.60
C THR A 25 10.59 1.95 1.62
N LEU A 26 9.58 2.69 2.10
CA LEU A 26 9.64 4.15 2.22
C LEU A 26 10.75 4.60 3.20
N LEU A 27 10.93 3.87 4.31
CA LEU A 27 11.99 4.10 5.28
C LEU A 27 13.37 3.92 4.65
N ALA A 28 13.57 2.87 3.87
CA ALA A 28 14.85 2.61 3.19
C ALA A 28 15.17 3.69 2.15
N ILE A 29 14.17 4.14 1.37
CA ILE A 29 14.31 5.26 0.42
C ILE A 29 14.72 6.54 1.17
N SER A 30 14.03 6.87 2.26
CA SER A 30 14.30 8.04 3.09
C SER A 30 15.70 8.00 3.70
N ARG A 31 16.09 6.87 4.32
CA ARG A 31 17.45 6.66 4.88
C ARG A 31 18.56 6.78 3.83
N SER A 32 18.25 6.53 2.57
CA SER A 32 19.18 6.66 1.45
C SER A 32 19.24 8.08 0.85
N GLY A 33 18.55 9.07 1.45
CA GLY A 33 18.55 10.45 0.98
C GLY A 33 17.77 10.68 -0.33
N ALA A 34 16.87 9.76 -0.68
CA ALA A 34 15.99 9.88 -1.84
C ALA A 34 14.56 10.26 -1.43
N GLN A 35 13.77 10.72 -2.40
CA GLN A 35 12.37 11.06 -2.21
C GLN A 35 11.48 9.96 -2.81
N ALA A 36 10.59 9.37 -2.02
CA ALA A 36 9.54 8.50 -2.53
C ALA A 36 8.42 9.34 -3.15
N VAL A 37 7.83 8.84 -4.24
CA VAL A 37 6.64 9.40 -4.89
C VAL A 37 5.66 8.24 -5.08
N CYS A 38 4.59 8.24 -4.29
CA CYS A 38 3.62 7.15 -4.29
C CYS A 38 2.57 7.33 -5.39
N PHE A 39 2.16 6.22 -5.99
CA PHE A 39 1.09 6.13 -6.96
C PHE A 39 0.23 4.91 -6.66
N ALA A 40 -1.05 4.95 -7.05
CA ALA A 40 -1.95 3.82 -7.01
C ALA A 40 -2.94 3.94 -8.19
N PRO A 41 -3.51 2.84 -8.68
CA PRO A 41 -4.57 2.91 -9.67
C PRO A 41 -5.84 3.53 -9.04
N ASP A 42 -6.45 4.49 -9.73
CA ASP A 42 -7.73 5.08 -9.34
C ASP A 42 -8.88 4.16 -9.77
N LYS A 43 -9.16 3.16 -8.94
CA LYS A 43 -10.23 2.18 -9.13
C LYS A 43 -10.62 1.58 -7.79
N GLN A 44 -11.78 0.95 -7.77
CA GLN A 44 -12.22 0.16 -6.62
C GLN A 44 -11.33 -1.07 -6.40
N GLN A 45 -11.15 -1.44 -5.13
CA GLN A 45 -10.53 -2.73 -4.77
C GLN A 45 -11.42 -3.90 -5.22
N VAL A 46 -10.79 -5.06 -5.43
CA VAL A 46 -11.50 -6.27 -5.88
C VAL A 46 -12.41 -6.80 -4.77
N ASP A 47 -11.85 -6.89 -3.56
CA ASP A 47 -12.53 -7.32 -2.33
C ASP A 47 -12.13 -6.37 -1.21
N VAL A 48 -12.93 -6.31 -0.14
CA VAL A 48 -12.58 -5.61 1.10
C VAL A 48 -12.62 -6.63 2.22
N ILE A 49 -11.51 -6.78 2.95
CA ILE A 49 -11.35 -7.87 3.92
C ILE A 49 -11.25 -7.31 5.33
N ASN A 50 -12.06 -7.87 6.23
CA ASN A 50 -11.90 -7.63 7.65
C ASN A 50 -10.60 -8.29 8.12
N HIS A 51 -9.59 -7.50 8.44
CA HIS A 51 -8.27 -8.02 8.83
C HIS A 51 -8.25 -8.73 10.19
N LEU A 52 -9.28 -8.59 11.03
CA LEU A 52 -9.42 -9.33 12.29
C LEU A 52 -9.97 -10.74 12.04
N THR A 53 -10.98 -10.87 11.19
CA THR A 53 -11.67 -12.16 10.96
C THR A 53 -11.18 -12.91 9.73
N GLY A 54 -10.57 -12.21 8.77
CA GLY A 54 -10.18 -12.74 7.45
C GLY A 54 -11.34 -12.87 6.47
N GLU A 55 -12.53 -12.37 6.81
CA GLU A 55 -13.74 -12.52 6.00
C GLU A 55 -13.98 -11.31 5.10
N ALA A 56 -14.61 -11.55 3.95
CA ALA A 56 -15.03 -10.50 3.04
C ALA A 56 -16.13 -9.63 3.64
N MET A 57 -16.01 -8.32 3.44
CA MET A 57 -17.00 -7.33 3.83
C MET A 57 -17.84 -6.92 2.64
N THR A 58 -19.15 -6.69 2.86
CA THR A 58 -20.06 -6.19 1.83
C THR A 58 -19.95 -4.67 1.68
N GLU A 59 -18.75 -4.19 1.34
CA GLU A 59 -18.48 -2.77 1.14
C GLU A 59 -17.49 -2.53 -0.01
N THR A 60 -17.34 -1.27 -0.39
CA THR A 60 -16.46 -0.87 -1.49
C THR A 60 -15.46 0.18 -1.00
N ARG A 61 -14.24 0.14 -1.55
CA ARG A 61 -13.12 1.04 -1.28
C ARG A 61 -12.44 1.43 -2.57
#